data_AF-A0A2V8GAU4-F1
#
_entry.id   AF-A0A2V8GAU4-F1
#
_cell.length_a   1.000
_cell.length_b   1.000
_cell.length_c   1.000
_cell.angle_alpha   90.00
_cell.angle_beta   90.00
_cell.angle_gamma   90.00
#
_symmetry.space_group_name_H-M   'P 1'
#
loop_
_entity.id
_entity.type
_entity.pdbx_description
1 polymer ?
#
loop_
_entity_poly.entity_id
_entity_poly.type
_entity_poly.pdbx_seq_one_letter_code
_entity_poly.pdbx_strand_id
1 'polypeptide(L)'
;RDGFTIAVSENTQLARIARSTVLSDDAFSIVVPILEQVLGWRAGDIRSVFESNGLTLHEWEKARTDRVTIREAIARVEAAE
;
A
#
# COMPACT_ATOMS: atom_id res chain seq x y z
N ARG A 1 -15.85 -20.66 0.17
CA ARG A 1 -15.16 -20.36 -1.11
C ARG A 1 -14.83 -18.87 -1.02
N ASP A 2 -13.77 -18.52 -0.31
CA ASP A 2 -13.57 -17.14 0.18
C ASP A 2 -12.13 -16.73 -0.10
N GLY A 3 -11.75 -16.83 -1.38
CA GLY A 3 -10.45 -16.35 -1.85
C GLY A 3 -10.47 -14.84 -1.99
N PHE A 4 -9.35 -14.21 -1.66
CA PHE A 4 -9.13 -12.79 -1.94
C PHE A 4 -8.57 -12.64 -3.36
N THR A 5 -9.29 -11.93 -4.21
CA THR A 5 -8.73 -11.39 -5.45
C THR A 5 -8.34 -9.95 -5.17
N ILE A 6 -7.06 -9.63 -5.32
CA ILE A 6 -6.50 -8.28 -5.22
C ILE A 6 -5.89 -7.95 -6.57
N ALA A 7 -6.25 -6.81 -7.13
CA ALA A 7 -5.72 -6.32 -8.40
C ALA A 7 -4.97 -5.00 -8.18
N VAL A 8 -3.81 -4.87 -8.82
CA VAL A 8 -3.05 -3.62 -8.96
C VAL A 8 -3.00 -3.23 -10.41
N SER A 9 -3.23 -1.95 -10.70
CA SER A 9 -3.07 -1.40 -12.03
C SER A 9 -2.83 0.09 -11.96
N GLU A 10 -2.17 0.62 -12.98
CA GLU A 10 -2.17 2.06 -13.30
C GLU A 10 -3.45 2.46 -14.06
N ASN A 11 -4.25 1.49 -14.52
CA ASN A 11 -5.46 1.72 -15.30
C ASN A 11 -6.67 2.00 -14.40
N THR A 12 -7.31 3.15 -14.60
CA THR A 12 -8.48 3.59 -13.82
C THR A 12 -9.79 2.88 -14.16
N GLN A 13 -9.83 2.09 -15.24
CA GLN A 13 -11.02 1.39 -15.73
C GLN A 13 -11.07 -0.09 -15.28
N LEU A 14 -10.53 -0.42 -14.10
CA LEU A 14 -10.61 -1.79 -13.57
C LEU A 14 -12.05 -2.20 -13.22
N ALA A 15 -12.44 -3.40 -13.65
CA ALA A 15 -13.74 -3.99 -13.34
C ALA A 15 -13.85 -4.39 -11.85
N ARG A 16 -15.08 -4.35 -11.30
CA ARG A 16 -15.42 -4.65 -9.90
C ARG A 16 -15.44 -6.16 -9.59
N ILE A 17 -14.34 -6.85 -9.89
CA ILE A 17 -14.19 -8.32 -9.71
C ILE A 17 -13.38 -8.70 -8.47
N ALA A 18 -12.84 -7.72 -7.74
CA ALA A 18 -11.97 -7.90 -6.58
C ALA A 18 -12.63 -7.39 -5.29
N ARG A 19 -12.21 -7.96 -4.14
CA ARG A 19 -12.67 -7.50 -2.81
C ARG A 19 -12.00 -6.18 -2.40
N SER A 20 -10.74 -6.00 -2.81
CA SER A 20 -10.00 -4.73 -2.79
C SER A 20 -9.39 -4.51 -4.17
N THR A 21 -9.49 -3.29 -4.67
CA THR A 21 -8.76 -2.84 -5.85
C THR A 21 -7.81 -1.74 -5.42
N VAL A 22 -6.52 -1.89 -5.75
CA VAL A 22 -5.50 -0.89 -5.45
C VAL A 22 -5.06 -0.24 -6.76
N LEU A 23 -5.21 1.08 -6.86
CA LEU A 23 -4.64 1.84 -7.98
C LEU A 23 -3.25 2.32 -7.55
N SER A 24 -2.22 1.82 -8.22
CA SER A 24 -0.84 2.12 -7.92
C SER A 24 0.07 1.80 -9.10
N ASP A 25 1.16 2.53 -9.20
CA ASP A 25 2.33 2.25 -10.04
C ASP A 25 3.30 1.25 -9.38
N ASP A 26 3.08 0.91 -8.09
CA ASP A 26 3.89 -0.02 -7.32
C ASP A 26 3.11 -1.31 -6.97
N ALA A 27 3.68 -2.47 -7.28
CA ALA A 27 3.11 -3.78 -6.96
C ALA A 27 3.05 -4.07 -5.45
N PHE A 28 3.95 -3.48 -4.67
CA PHE A 28 4.02 -3.63 -3.21
C PHE A 28 2.82 -2.97 -2.49
N SER A 29 2.09 -2.11 -3.18
CA SER A 29 0.87 -1.49 -2.68
C SER A 29 -0.24 -2.48 -2.31
N ILE A 30 -0.21 -3.72 -2.79
CA ILE A 30 -1.14 -4.78 -2.31
C ILE A 30 -0.93 -5.15 -0.85
N VAL A 31 0.27 -4.92 -0.31
CA VAL A 31 0.61 -5.33 1.05
C VAL A 31 -0.16 -4.50 2.05
N VAL A 32 -0.44 -3.22 1.75
CA VAL A 32 -1.21 -2.31 2.59
C VAL A 32 -2.60 -2.87 2.95
N PRO A 33 -3.51 -3.17 2.00
CA PRO A 33 -4.81 -3.74 2.33
C PRO A 33 -4.71 -5.16 2.90
N ILE A 34 -3.66 -5.93 2.61
CA ILE A 34 -3.46 -7.26 3.21
C ILE A 34 -3.16 -7.11 4.72
N LEU A 35 -2.20 -6.27 5.09
CA LEU A 35 -1.83 -6.04 6.50
C LEU A 35 -3.02 -5.50 7.28
N GLU A 36 -3.81 -4.61 6.69
CA GLU A 36 -5.03 -4.11 7.31
C GLU A 36 -6.09 -5.21 7.46
N GLN A 37 -6.46 -5.91 6.37
CA GLN A 37 -7.62 -6.80 6.39
C GLN A 37 -7.33 -8.15 7.05
N VAL A 38 -6.09 -8.64 6.98
CA VAL A 38 -5.69 -9.94 7.53
C VAL A 38 -5.10 -9.80 8.92
N LEU A 39 -4.25 -8.80 9.16
CA LEU A 39 -3.60 -8.61 10.46
C LEU A 39 -4.29 -7.56 11.35
N GLY A 40 -5.28 -6.82 10.82
CA GLY A 40 -6.01 -5.80 11.59
C GLY A 40 -5.18 -4.58 11.95
N TRP A 41 -4.06 -4.34 11.26
CA TRP A 41 -3.14 -3.25 11.57
C TRP A 41 -3.76 -1.90 11.24
N ARG A 42 -3.48 -0.90 12.09
CA ARG A 42 -3.92 0.47 11.83
C ARG A 42 -2.96 1.12 10.85
N ALA A 43 -3.44 2.20 10.23
CA ALA A 43 -2.66 2.90 9.21
C ALA A 43 -1.30 3.41 9.71
N GLY A 44 -1.20 3.78 10.98
CA GLY A 44 0.08 4.18 11.61
C GLY A 44 1.08 3.02 11.70
N ASP A 45 0.63 1.83 12.08
CA ASP A 45 1.50 0.65 12.21
C ASP A 45 2.05 0.22 10.84
N ILE A 46 1.18 0.23 9.82
CA ILE A 46 1.56 -0.05 8.43
C ILE A 46 2.56 1.00 7.92
N ARG A 47 2.33 2.28 8.20
CA ARG A 47 3.28 3.33 7.82
C ARG A 47 4.66 3.11 8.45
N SER A 48 4.69 2.83 9.75
CA SER A 48 5.94 2.61 10.48
C SER A 48 6.75 1.44 9.92
N VAL A 49 6.10 0.32 9.55
CA VAL A 49 6.85 -0.81 8.97
C VAL A 49 7.41 -0.47 7.59
N PHE A 50 6.66 0.23 6.73
CA PHE A 50 7.16 0.64 5.42
C PHE A 50 8.34 1.61 5.55
N GLU A 51 8.23 2.59 6.45
CA GLU A 51 9.31 3.56 6.71
C GLU A 51 10.57 2.88 7.22
N SER A 52 10.44 1.88 8.11
CA SER A 52 11.58 1.09 8.61
C SER A 52 12.28 0.28 7.51
N ASN A 53 11.60 0.03 6.37
CA ASN A 53 12.15 -0.63 5.20
C ASN A 53 12.56 0.37 4.09
N GLY A 54 12.61 1.67 4.40
CA GLY A 54 12.99 2.71 3.44
C GLY A 54 11.90 3.04 2.41
N LEU A 55 10.63 2.76 2.71
CA LEU A 55 9.49 3.07 1.85
C LEU A 55 8.58 4.10 2.52
N THR A 56 8.12 5.09 1.77
CA THR A 56 7.21 6.12 2.27
C THR A 56 5.84 5.99 1.62
N LEU A 57 4.79 5.88 2.44
CA LEU A 57 3.38 5.88 2.01
C LEU A 57 2.85 7.32 1.91
N HIS A 58 2.70 7.84 0.70
CA HIS A 58 2.37 9.25 0.44
C HIS A 58 0.87 9.54 0.33
N GLU A 59 0.15 8.83 -0.53
CA GLU A 59 -1.28 9.00 -0.73
C GLU A 59 -1.94 7.68 -0.38
N TRP A 60 -2.73 7.64 0.70
CA TRP A 60 -3.57 6.50 1.04
C TRP A 60 -4.98 6.99 1.34
N GLU A 61 -5.87 6.82 0.36
CA GLU A 61 -7.29 7.16 0.49
C GLU A 61 -8.13 5.91 0.35
N LYS A 62 -8.95 5.63 1.36
CA LYS A 62 -9.87 4.48 1.39
C LYS A 62 -11.21 4.87 0.77
N ALA A 63 -11.33 4.70 -0.54
CA ALA A 63 -12.63 4.68 -1.22
C ALA A 63 -13.00 3.22 -1.58
N ARG A 64 -14.02 3.00 -2.43
CA ARG A 64 -14.26 1.67 -3.03
C ARG A 64 -13.05 1.09 -3.78
N THR A 65 -12.07 1.95 -4.05
CA THR A 65 -10.74 1.66 -4.58
C THR A 65 -9.75 2.34 -3.63
N ASP A 66 -8.75 1.61 -3.15
CA ASP A 66 -7.66 2.18 -2.37
C ASP A 66 -6.64 2.77 -3.36
N ARG A 67 -6.33 4.05 -3.24
CA ARG A 67 -5.21 4.66 -3.98
C ARG A 67 -4.00 4.67 -3.07
N VAL A 68 -2.90 4.06 -3.50
CA VAL A 68 -1.67 3.95 -2.71
C VAL A 68 -0.48 4.37 -3.56
N THR A 69 0.28 5.35 -3.07
CA THR A 69 1.55 5.80 -3.68
C THR A 69 2.70 5.47 -2.74
N ILE A 70 3.63 4.64 -3.20
CA ILE A 70 4.86 4.28 -2.48
C ILE A 70 6.04 4.99 -3.14
N ARG A 71 6.95 5.54 -2.34
CA ARG A 71 8.20 6.13 -2.81
C ARG A 71 9.37 5.60 -2.00
N GLU A 72 10.55 5.52 -2.62
CA GLU A 72 11.79 5.34 -1.88
C GLU A 72 11.99 6.51 -0.91
N ALA A 73 12.31 6.20 0.34
CA ALA A 73 12.69 7.19 1.32
C ALA A 73 14.12 7.64 1.01
N ILE A 74 14.34 8.95 0.93
CA ILE A 74 15.70 9.50 0.95
C ILE A 74 16.22 9.29 2.37
N ALA A 75 17.00 8.23 2.58
CA ALA A 75 17.73 8.05 3.81
C ALA A 75 18.66 9.26 4.00
N ARG A 76 18.37 10.14 4.97
CA ARG A 76 19.41 11.01 5.50
C ARG A 76 20.44 10.09 6.14
N VAL A 77 21.54 9.86 5.44
CA VAL A 77 22.75 9.38 6.08
C VAL A 77 23.19 10.51 7.01
N GLU A 78 22.83 10.41 8.29
CA GLU A 78 23.49 11.19 9.31
C GLU A 78 24.94 10.70 9.31
N ALA A 79 25.82 11.53 8.73
CA ALA A 79 27.25 11.31 8.79
C ALA A 79 27.64 11.28 10.26
N ALA A 80 27.91 10.07 10.77
CA ALA A 80 28.57 9.89 12.05
C ALA A 80 29.97 10.52 11.93
N GLU A 81 30.23 11.45 12.84
CA GLU A 81 31.47 12.24 13.03
C GLU A 81 32.72 11.37 13.16
#